data_AF-A0A8T3NNJ8-F1
#
_entry.id   AF-A0A8T3NNJ8-F1
#
_cell.length_a   1.000
_cell.length_b   1.000
_cell.length_c   1.000
_cell.angle_alpha   90.00
_cell.angle_beta   90.00
_cell.angle_gamma   90.00
#
_symmetry.space_group_name_H-M   'P 1'
#
loop_
_entity.id
_entity.type
_entity.pdbx_description
1 polymer ?
#
loop_
_entity_poly.entity_id
_entity_poly.type
_entity_poly.pdbx_seq_one_letter_code
_entity_poly.pdbx_strand_id
1 'polypeptide(L)'
;MTITVSTTDPRSLKALELLAGADRWQKGHTRDGRSFYAVPSQSGTVLHMADTRGCTCRDYERRQQPCKHVLAVRLHVARLQAQQPRRRAPRQHTPEQLDAASRHYEALMA
;
A
#
# COMPACT_ATOMS: atom_id res chain seq x y z
N MET A 1 9.12 3.64 8.84
CA MET A 1 9.31 4.53 7.68
C MET A 1 8.80 5.90 8.08
N THR A 2 9.65 6.92 8.09
CA THR A 2 9.24 8.30 8.37
C THR A 2 9.01 9.01 7.03
N ILE A 3 7.85 9.66 6.88
CA ILE A 3 7.53 10.46 5.69
C ILE A 3 7.53 11.92 6.12
N THR A 4 8.45 12.72 5.55
CA THR A 4 8.48 14.17 5.75
C THR A 4 7.58 14.84 4.71
N VAL A 5 6.68 15.72 5.17
CA VAL A 5 5.83 16.54 4.32
C VAL A 5 6.10 17.99 4.69
N SER A 6 6.56 18.79 3.74
CA SER A 6 6.75 20.23 3.92
C SER A 6 5.58 21.01 3.32
N THR A 7 5.07 21.99 4.03
CA THR A 7 4.04 22.92 3.51
C THR A 7 4.62 23.99 2.58
N THR A 8 5.95 24.11 2.52
CA THR A 8 6.63 25.06 1.61
C THR A 8 7.16 24.40 0.34
N ASP A 9 7.21 23.06 0.30
CA ASP A 9 7.60 22.32 -0.91
C ASP A 9 6.37 22.04 -1.79
N PRO A 10 6.32 22.58 -3.03
CA PRO A 10 5.18 22.35 -3.92
C PRO A 10 4.99 20.88 -4.28
N ARG A 11 6.04 20.04 -4.23
CA ARG A 11 5.89 18.58 -4.48
C ARG A 11 5.13 17.90 -3.34
N SER A 12 5.42 18.29 -2.11
CA SER A 12 4.74 17.81 -0.91
C SER A 12 3.26 18.21 -0.92
N LEU A 13 2.95 19.47 -1.21
CA LEU A 13 1.56 19.93 -1.34
C LEU A 13 0.81 19.16 -2.44
N LYS A 14 1.42 18.99 -3.62
CA LYS A 14 0.77 18.27 -4.71
C LYS A 14 0.61 16.77 -4.43
N ALA A 15 1.51 16.17 -3.64
CA ALA A 15 1.36 14.80 -3.19
C ALA A 15 0.14 14.61 -2.27
N LEU A 16 -0.14 15.59 -1.40
CA LEU A 16 -1.35 15.60 -0.57
C LEU A 16 -2.63 15.72 -1.41
N GLU A 17 -2.61 16.56 -2.44
CA GLU A 17 -3.75 16.68 -3.36
C GLU A 17 -4.03 15.37 -4.10
N LEU A 18 -2.98 14.72 -4.62
CA LEU A 18 -3.09 13.40 -5.25
C LEU A 18 -3.63 12.36 -4.27
N LEU A 19 -3.14 12.37 -3.02
CA LEU A 19 -3.58 11.44 -1.97
C LEU A 19 -5.08 11.54 -1.69
N ALA A 20 -5.68 12.73 -1.79
CA ALA A 20 -7.12 12.91 -1.60
C ALA A 20 -7.96 12.07 -2.59
N GLY A 21 -7.43 11.76 -3.77
CA GLY A 21 -8.06 10.91 -4.77
C GLY A 21 -7.62 9.44 -4.75
N ALA A 22 -6.78 9.02 -3.78
CA ALA A 22 -6.07 7.75 -3.85
C ALA A 22 -6.96 6.50 -3.77
N ASP A 23 -8.16 6.62 -3.21
CA ASP A 23 -9.11 5.51 -3.11
C ASP A 23 -9.62 5.04 -4.49
N ARG A 24 -9.45 5.86 -5.53
CA ARG A 24 -9.81 5.55 -6.92
C ARG A 24 -8.65 5.01 -7.75
N TRP A 25 -7.45 4.92 -7.18
CA TRP A 25 -6.28 4.46 -7.93
C TRP A 25 -6.39 2.97 -8.21
N GLN A 26 -6.18 2.61 -9.47
CA GLN A 26 -6.07 1.20 -9.84
C GLN A 26 -4.77 0.63 -9.28
N LYS A 27 -4.88 -0.51 -8.59
CA LYS A 27 -3.75 -1.33 -8.15
C LYS A 27 -3.40 -2.32 -9.25
N GLY A 28 -2.12 -2.59 -9.44
CA GLY A 28 -1.64 -3.58 -10.41
C GLY A 28 -0.34 -4.23 -9.98
N HIS A 29 0.09 -5.21 -10.75
CA HIS A 29 1.38 -5.86 -10.60
C HIS A 29 2.13 -5.83 -11.92
N THR A 30 3.42 -5.52 -11.86
CA THR A 30 4.31 -5.65 -13.02
C THR A 30 4.59 -7.13 -13.30
N ARG A 31 5.18 -7.44 -14.47
CA ARG A 31 5.49 -8.82 -14.88
C ARG A 31 6.40 -9.57 -13.90
N ASP A 32 7.26 -8.84 -13.19
CA ASP A 32 8.13 -9.34 -12.12
C ASP A 32 7.48 -9.35 -10.73
N GLY A 33 6.16 -9.10 -10.65
CA GLY A 33 5.35 -9.24 -9.44
C GLY A 33 5.30 -8.01 -8.52
N ARG A 34 6.01 -6.92 -8.84
CA ARG A 34 5.99 -5.70 -7.99
C ARG A 34 4.64 -5.01 -8.07
N SER A 35 4.07 -4.70 -6.90
CA SER A 35 2.80 -3.97 -6.80
C SER A 35 3.00 -2.49 -7.11
N PHE A 36 2.09 -1.90 -7.90
CA PHE A 36 2.07 -0.47 -8.19
C PHE A 36 0.64 0.10 -8.13
N TYR A 37 0.56 1.42 -8.07
CA TYR A 37 -0.67 2.21 -8.23
C TYR A 37 -0.60 3.02 -9.52
N ALA A 38 -1.72 3.11 -10.24
CA ALA A 38 -1.87 4.02 -11.37
C ALA A 38 -2.31 5.39 -10.85
N VAL A 39 -1.35 6.32 -10.70
CA VAL A 39 -1.55 7.64 -10.12
C VAL A 39 -1.73 8.67 -11.24
N PRO A 40 -2.77 9.52 -11.20
CA PRO A 40 -2.97 10.52 -12.24
C PRO A 40 -1.85 11.56 -12.25
N SER A 41 -1.53 12.04 -13.45
CA SER A 41 -0.67 13.20 -13.66
C SER A 41 -1.35 14.47 -13.14
N GLN A 42 -0.60 15.57 -13.08
CA GLN A 42 -1.15 16.87 -12.67
C GLN A 42 -2.25 17.40 -13.61
N SER A 43 -2.23 17.04 -14.89
CA SER A 43 -3.29 17.38 -15.86
C SER A 43 -4.46 16.40 -15.83
N GLY A 44 -4.35 15.26 -15.14
CA GLY A 44 -5.37 14.22 -15.07
C GLY A 44 -5.52 13.36 -16.33
N THR A 45 -4.82 13.70 -17.41
CA THR A 45 -4.96 13.03 -18.73
C THR A 45 -4.15 11.75 -18.87
N VAL A 46 -3.12 11.58 -18.05
CA VAL A 46 -2.19 10.43 -18.11
C VAL A 46 -2.08 9.82 -16.72
N LEU A 47 -1.97 8.49 -16.66
CA LEU A 47 -1.67 7.77 -15.42
C LEU A 47 -0.21 7.34 -15.40
N HIS A 48 0.44 7.51 -14.25
CA HIS A 48 1.79 7.04 -13.98
C HIS A 48 1.74 5.84 -13.04
N MET A 49 2.40 4.76 -13.43
CA MET A 49 2.67 3.65 -12.52
C MET A 49 3.68 4.11 -11.47
N ALA A 50 3.30 4.03 -10.20
CA ALA A 50 4.12 4.40 -9.06
C ALA A 50 3.99 3.41 -7.91
N ASP A 51 5.11 3.12 -7.26
CA ASP A 51 5.16 2.40 -5.99
C ASP A 51 5.85 3.27 -4.92
N THR A 52 6.20 2.69 -3.76
CA THR A 52 6.86 3.44 -2.69
C THR A 52 8.34 3.77 -2.96
N ARG A 53 8.90 3.24 -4.05
CA ARG A 53 10.32 3.34 -4.44
C ARG A 53 10.51 4.17 -5.70
N GLY A 54 9.64 4.03 -6.70
CA GLY A 54 9.78 4.67 -8.00
C GLY A 54 8.48 5.00 -8.71
N CYS A 55 8.61 5.76 -9.80
CA CYS A 55 7.50 6.22 -10.63
C CYS A 55 7.93 6.31 -12.09
N THR A 56 6.99 6.08 -13.00
CA THR A 56 7.19 6.18 -14.45
C THR A 56 7.09 7.61 -15.01
N CYS A 57 6.95 8.63 -14.16
CA CYS A 57 6.88 10.01 -14.63
C CYS A 57 8.26 10.58 -14.98
N ARG A 58 8.29 11.55 -15.91
CA ARG A 58 9.52 12.22 -16.37
C ARG A 58 10.33 12.91 -15.25
N ASP A 59 9.66 13.39 -14.19
CA ASP A 59 10.34 14.01 -13.04
C ASP A 59 11.19 12.97 -12.27
N TYR A 60 10.64 11.78 -12.06
CA TYR A 60 11.37 10.68 -11.42
C TYR A 60 12.47 10.17 -12.34
N GLU A 61 12.18 9.95 -13.63
CA GLU A 61 13.16 9.51 -14.63
C GLU A 61 14.40 10.42 -14.66
N ARG A 62 14.20 11.75 -14.65
CA ARG A 62 15.29 12.73 -14.72
C ARG A 62 16.07 12.87 -13.42
N ARG A 63 15.37 12.89 -12.28
CA ARG A 63 15.97 13.23 -11.00
C ARG A 63 16.43 12.00 -10.22
N GLN A 64 15.88 10.83 -10.53
CA GLN A 64 16.05 9.58 -9.78
C GLN A 64 15.83 9.78 -8.26
N GLN A 65 14.94 10.71 -7.93
CA GLN A 65 14.54 11.07 -6.58
C GLN A 65 13.02 10.96 -6.45
N PRO A 66 12.48 10.69 -5.25
CA PRO A 66 11.03 10.59 -5.04
C PRO A 66 10.29 11.82 -5.59
N CYS A 67 9.48 11.60 -6.62
CA CYS A 67 8.60 12.62 -7.16
C CYS A 67 7.31 12.69 -6.33
N LYS A 68 6.44 13.66 -6.63
CA LYS A 68 5.14 13.83 -5.96
C LYS A 68 4.26 12.57 -5.99
N HIS A 69 4.31 11.77 -7.06
CA HIS A 69 3.55 10.52 -7.15
C HIS A 69 4.07 9.45 -6.19
N VAL A 70 5.40 9.27 -6.09
CA VAL A 70 6.02 8.36 -5.11
C VAL A 70 5.66 8.78 -3.70
N LEU A 71 5.73 10.09 -3.41
CA LEU A 71 5.35 10.62 -2.10
C LEU A 71 3.87 10.36 -1.79
N ALA A 72 2.98 10.56 -2.76
CA ALA A 72 1.55 10.29 -2.59
C ALA A 72 1.27 8.79 -2.34
N VAL A 73 1.95 7.88 -3.04
CA VAL A 73 1.85 6.43 -2.80
C VAL A 73 2.40 6.05 -1.43
N ARG A 74 3.53 6.63 -1.00
CA ARG A 74 4.07 6.42 0.36
C ARG A 74 3.07 6.81 1.43
N LEU A 75 2.43 7.96 1.28
CA LEU A 75 1.40 8.42 2.21
C LEU A 75 0.16 7.52 2.17
N HIS A 76 -0.28 7.10 0.99
CA HIS A 76 -1.42 6.19 0.84
C HIS A 76 -1.17 4.84 1.52
N VAL A 77 0.00 4.23 1.29
CA VAL A 77 0.38 2.97 1.95
C VAL A 77 0.48 3.13 3.46
N ALA A 78 1.05 4.24 3.95
CA ALA A 78 1.10 4.52 5.39
C ALA A 78 -0.31 4.67 5.98
N ARG A 79 -1.24 5.35 5.28
CA ARG A 79 -2.65 5.46 5.67
C ARG A 79 -3.31 4.08 5.75
N LEU A 80 -3.13 3.23 4.74
CA LEU A 80 -3.68 1.87 4.73
C LEU A 80 -3.11 1.02 5.88
N GLN A 81 -1.80 1.13 6.16
CA GLN A 81 -1.17 0.41 7.27
C GLN A 81 -1.67 0.89 8.63
N ALA A 82 -1.92 2.19 8.79
CA ALA A 82 -2.49 2.75 10.02
C ALA A 82 -3.96 2.34 10.23
N GLN A 83 -4.71 2.17 9.14
CA GLN A 83 -6.12 1.76 9.15
C GLN A 83 -6.31 0.25 9.29
N GLN A 84 -5.31 -0.56 8.91
CA GLN A 84 -5.38 -1.99 9.17
C GLN A 84 -5.46 -2.18 10.69
N PRO A 85 -6.56 -2.76 11.22
CA PRO A 85 -6.59 -3.13 12.63
C PRO A 85 -5.35 -4.00 12.82
N ARG A 86 -4.49 -3.63 13.78
CA ARG A 86 -3.29 -4.40 14.15
C ARG A 86 -3.68 -5.86 14.02
N ARG A 87 -3.12 -6.56 13.02
CA ARG A 87 -3.54 -7.94 12.67
C ARG A 87 -3.82 -8.63 13.99
N ARG A 88 -5.09 -8.96 14.28
CA ARG A 88 -5.40 -9.75 15.48
C ARG A 88 -4.42 -10.92 15.40
N ALA A 89 -3.65 -11.12 16.46
CA ALA A 89 -2.76 -12.27 16.53
C ALA A 89 -3.56 -13.49 16.04
N PRO A 90 -2.97 -14.39 15.23
CA PRO A 90 -3.66 -15.60 14.82
C PRO A 90 -4.37 -16.17 16.04
N ARG A 91 -5.67 -16.47 15.94
CA ARG A 91 -6.43 -17.03 17.08
C ARG A 91 -5.65 -18.27 17.53
N GLN A 92 -5.03 -18.21 18.70
CA GLN A 92 -4.33 -19.35 19.27
C GLN A 92 -5.41 -20.28 19.79
N HIS A 93 -5.42 -21.54 19.32
CA HIS A 93 -6.27 -22.56 19.92
C HIS A 93 -5.69 -22.93 21.28
N THR A 94 -6.55 -23.02 22.30
CA THR A 94 -6.14 -23.56 23.59
C THR A 94 -5.85 -25.06 23.45
N PRO A 95 -5.03 -25.65 24.34
CA PRO A 95 -4.80 -27.10 24.36
C PRO A 95 -6.11 -27.90 24.38
N GLU A 96 -7.10 -27.44 25.16
CA GLU A 96 -8.43 -28.06 25.23
C GLU A 96 -9.18 -28.07 23.89
N GLN A 97 -9.06 -26.99 23.11
CA GLN A 97 -9.68 -26.91 21.78
C GLN A 97 -9.02 -27.86 20.78
N LEU A 98 -7.70 -28.05 20.89
CA LEU A 98 -6.96 -29.01 20.07
C LEU A 98 -7.34 -30.44 20.43
N ASP A 99 -7.41 -30.76 21.73
CA ASP A 99 -7.85 -32.07 22.21
C ASP A 99 -9.28 -32.39 21.76
N ALA A 100 -10.19 -31.42 21.87
CA ALA A 100 -11.56 -31.59 21.40
C ALA A 100 -11.63 -31.84 19.89
N ALA A 101 -10.83 -31.13 19.10
CA ALA A 101 -10.73 -31.35 17.65
C ALA A 101 -10.14 -32.72 17.31
N SER A 102 -9.12 -33.18 18.05
CA SER A 102 -8.50 -34.50 17.86
C SER A 102 -9.50 -35.62 18.14
N ARG A 103 -10.23 -35.55 19.26
CA ARG A 103 -11.29 -36.52 19.57
C ARG A 103 -12.39 -36.58 18.53
N HIS A 104 -12.77 -35.42 17.99
CA HIS A 104 -13.79 -35.36 16.94
C HIS A 104 -13.29 -36.01 15.64
N TYR A 105 -12.03 -35.76 15.27
CA TYR A 105 -11.42 -36.39 14.10
C TYR A 105 -11.34 -37.91 14.24
N GLU A 106 -10.89 -38.40 15.40
CA GLU A 106 -10.82 -39.84 15.69
C GLU A 106 -12.20 -40.51 15.57
N ALA A 107 -13.25 -39.87 16.10
CA ALA A 107 -14.63 -40.37 16.00
C ALA A 107 -15.18 -40.41 14.56
N LEU A 108 -14.67 -39.55 13.66
CA LEU A 108 -15.05 -39.56 12.24
C LEU A 108 -14.30 -40.63 11.43
N MET A 109 -13.20 -41.17 11.96
CA MET A 109 -12.35 -42.15 11.29
C MET A 109 -12.49 -43.57 11.84
N ALA A 110 -13.41 -43.78 12.79
CA ALA A 110 -13.79 -45.06 13.37
C ALA A 110 -15.09 -45.59 12.73
#